data_AF-A0A3M1X310-F1
#
_entry.id   AF-A0A3M1X310-F1
#
_cell.length_a   1.000
_cell.length_b   1.000
_cell.length_c   1.000
_cell.angle_alpha   90.00
_cell.angle_beta   90.00
_cell.angle_gamma   90.00
#
_symmetry.space_group_name_H-M   'P 1'
#
loop_
_entity.id
_entity.type
_entity.pdbx_description
1 polymer ?
#
loop_
_entity_poly.entity_id
_entity_poly.type
_entity_poly.pdbx_seq_one_letter_code
_entity_poly.pdbx_strand_id
1 'polypeptide(L)'
;MRRAEAAMKGGVRLLQMREKGMGFRRALKRARALRALTREHDARLIINDSWQMAVESEADGVHLGREDEAFRLGELRSEIGDEMIIGI
;
A
#
# COMPACT_ATOMS: atom_id res chain seq x y z
N MET A 1 6.37 -9.40 -9.08
CA MET A 1 5.59 -8.87 -10.22
C MET A 1 4.76 -9.95 -10.90
N ARG A 2 5.34 -11.00 -11.53
CA ARG A 2 4.56 -12.04 -12.26
C ARG A 2 3.36 -12.64 -11.51
N ARG A 3 3.52 -12.99 -10.23
CA ARG A 3 2.40 -13.52 -9.42
C ARG A 3 1.28 -12.50 -9.17
N ALA A 4 1.64 -11.24 -8.95
CA ALA A 4 0.68 -10.15 -8.79
C ALA A 4 -0.11 -9.93 -10.08
N GLU A 5 0.59 -9.87 -11.21
CA GLU A 5 -0.03 -9.75 -12.53
C GLU A 5 -0.98 -10.92 -12.83
N ALA A 6 -0.53 -12.16 -12.59
CA ALA A 6 -1.36 -13.34 -12.77
C ALA A 6 -2.62 -13.33 -11.88
N ALA A 7 -2.49 -12.88 -10.63
CA ALA A 7 -3.62 -12.72 -9.72
C ALA A 7 -4.64 -11.70 -10.26
N MET A 8 -4.18 -10.56 -10.78
CA MET A 8 -5.05 -9.53 -11.34
C MET A 8 -5.74 -9.97 -12.63
N LYS A 9 -5.02 -10.70 -13.50
CA LYS A 9 -5.60 -11.40 -14.66
C LYS A 9 -6.65 -12.44 -14.23
N GLY A 10 -6.46 -13.06 -13.08
CA GLY A 10 -7.42 -13.97 -12.46
C GLY A 10 -8.60 -13.31 -11.73
N GLY A 11 -8.73 -11.98 -11.77
CA GLY A 11 -9.86 -11.26 -11.19
C GLY A 11 -9.59 -10.54 -9.87
N VAL A 12 -8.38 -10.62 -9.30
CA VAL A 12 -8.02 -9.83 -8.11
C VAL A 12 -8.02 -8.33 -8.47
N ARG A 13 -8.65 -7.51 -7.62
CA ARG A 13 -8.73 -6.05 -7.79
C ARG A 13 -8.20 -5.25 -6.61
N LEU A 14 -7.70 -5.93 -5.59
CA LEU A 14 -7.03 -5.31 -4.45
C LEU A 14 -5.81 -6.17 -4.09
N LEU A 15 -4.65 -5.53 -4.05
CA LEU A 15 -3.40 -6.17 -3.68
C LEU A 15 -2.80 -5.44 -2.48
N GLN A 16 -2.49 -6.20 -1.43
CA GLN A 16 -1.77 -5.67 -0.28
C GLN A 16 -0.29 -6.05 -0.38
N MET A 17 0.61 -5.06 -0.35
CA MET A 17 2.04 -5.28 -0.25
C MET A 17 2.45 -5.34 1.22
N ARG A 18 2.84 -6.53 1.67
CA ARG A 18 3.41 -6.76 3.00
C ARG A 18 4.87 -7.12 2.88
N GLU A 19 5.73 -6.17 3.22
CA GLU A 19 7.19 -6.32 3.14
C GLU A 19 7.78 -6.31 4.55
N LYS A 20 8.59 -7.32 4.89
CA LYS A 20 9.26 -7.43 6.19
C LYS A 20 10.76 -7.66 5.98
N GLY A 21 11.58 -6.87 6.68
CA GLY A 21 13.03 -7.02 6.65
C GLY A 21 13.74 -6.41 5.44
N MET A 22 13.02 -5.79 4.50
CA MET A 22 13.62 -5.00 3.43
C MET A 22 13.80 -3.54 3.87
N GLY A 23 14.97 -2.95 3.57
CA GLY A 23 15.19 -1.52 3.80
C GLY A 23 14.26 -0.65 2.96
N PHE A 24 13.79 0.47 3.54
CA PHE A 24 12.76 1.35 2.99
C PHE A 24 12.94 1.67 1.50
N ARG A 25 14.12 2.12 1.07
CA ARG A 25 14.39 2.47 -0.35
C ARG A 25 14.11 1.33 -1.33
N ARG A 26 14.46 0.09 -0.96
CA ARG A 26 14.21 -1.09 -1.82
C ARG A 26 12.73 -1.46 -1.83
N ALA A 27 12.08 -1.37 -0.66
CA ALA A 27 10.65 -1.63 -0.52
C ALA A 27 9.83 -0.59 -1.31
N LEU A 28 10.20 0.69 -1.23
CA LEU A 28 9.57 1.77 -1.98
C LEU A 28 9.68 1.57 -3.50
N LYS A 29 10.85 1.15 -4.01
CA LYS A 29 11.01 0.81 -5.43
C LYS A 29 10.05 -0.31 -5.86
N ARG A 30 9.86 -1.32 -5.00
CA ARG A 30 8.89 -2.41 -5.23
C ARG A 30 7.46 -1.90 -5.17
N ALA A 31 7.12 -1.06 -4.19
CA ALA A 31 5.79 -0.46 -4.04
C ALA A 31 5.39 0.35 -5.27
N ARG A 32 6.27 1.24 -5.77
CA ARG A 32 6.04 2.03 -6.99
C ARG A 32 5.82 1.15 -8.22
N ALA A 33 6.61 0.09 -8.37
CA ALA A 33 6.44 -0.85 -9.47
C ALA A 33 5.14 -1.67 -9.36
N LEU A 34 4.73 -2.06 -8.15
CA LEU A 34 3.41 -2.66 -7.92
C LEU A 34 2.30 -1.65 -8.19
N ARG A 35 2.46 -0.37 -7.84
CA ARG A 35 1.43 0.63 -8.05
C ARG A 35 1.16 0.81 -9.53
N ALA A 36 2.20 0.99 -10.34
CA ALA A 36 2.09 1.07 -11.79
C ALA A 36 1.32 -0.13 -12.36
N LEU A 37 1.73 -1.34 -11.97
CA LEU A 37 1.07 -2.58 -12.41
C LEU A 37 -0.40 -2.65 -11.96
N THR A 38 -0.72 -2.25 -10.73
CA THR A 38 -2.12 -2.24 -10.26
C THR A 38 -2.99 -1.24 -11.04
N ARG A 39 -2.46 -0.06 -11.41
CA ARG A 39 -3.17 0.92 -12.25
C ARG A 39 -3.50 0.35 -13.64
N GLU A 40 -2.55 -0.34 -14.27
CA GLU A 40 -2.74 -0.99 -15.58
C GLU A 40 -3.86 -2.04 -15.57
N HIS A 41 -4.16 -2.61 -14.41
CA HIS A 41 -5.16 -3.66 -14.23
C HIS A 41 -6.44 -3.20 -13.52
N ASP A 42 -6.64 -1.89 -13.36
CA ASP A 42 -7.76 -1.31 -12.61
C ASP A 42 -7.90 -1.94 -11.20
N ALA A 43 -6.76 -2.12 -10.53
CA ALA A 43 -6.66 -2.67 -9.20
C ALA A 43 -6.11 -1.64 -8.23
N ARG A 44 -6.44 -1.83 -6.95
CA ARG A 44 -5.94 -1.02 -5.85
C ARG A 44 -4.69 -1.65 -5.22
N LEU A 45 -3.74 -0.80 -4.83
CA LEU A 45 -2.60 -1.17 -4.00
C LEU A 45 -2.78 -0.65 -2.58
N ILE A 46 -2.64 -1.53 -1.60
CA ILE A 46 -2.58 -1.19 -0.17
C ILE A 46 -1.19 -1.53 0.37
N ILE A 47 -0.56 -0.61 1.10
CA ILE A 47 0.73 -0.86 1.78
C ILE A 47 0.49 -1.29 3.22
N ASN A 48 1.18 -2.33 3.68
CA ASN A 48 1.11 -2.78 5.06
C ASN A 48 2.09 -1.98 5.96
N ASP A 49 1.65 -1.59 7.15
CA ASP A 49 2.42 -1.07 8.29
C ASP A 49 3.26 0.21 8.02
N SER A 50 3.14 0.85 6.85
CA SER A 50 3.90 2.06 6.52
C SER A 50 3.08 3.03 5.68
N TRP A 51 2.49 4.01 6.36
CA TRP A 51 1.75 5.09 5.71
C TRP A 51 2.66 6.00 4.89
N GLN A 52 3.91 6.24 5.33
CA GLN A 52 4.88 7.03 4.55
C GLN A 52 5.15 6.36 3.21
N MET A 53 5.32 5.03 3.19
CA MET A 53 5.50 4.29 1.95
C MET A 53 4.23 4.30 1.09
N ALA A 54 3.05 4.25 1.70
CA ALA A 54 1.79 4.40 0.98
C ALA A 54 1.73 5.74 0.24
N VAL A 55 2.03 6.84 0.93
CA VAL A 55 2.11 8.18 0.35
C VAL A 55 3.18 8.27 -0.74
N GLU A 56 4.43 7.88 -0.44
CA GLU A 56 5.56 8.00 -1.38
C GLU A 56 5.46 7.11 -2.62
N SER A 57 4.65 6.05 -2.57
CA SER A 57 4.38 5.16 -3.69
C SER A 57 3.06 5.45 -4.42
N GLU A 58 2.31 6.46 -3.97
CA GLU A 58 0.97 6.77 -4.45
C GLU A 58 0.03 5.56 -4.40
N ALA A 59 0.15 4.76 -3.33
CA ALA A 59 -0.76 3.67 -3.04
C ALA A 59 -2.17 4.20 -2.75
N ASP A 60 -3.17 3.37 -3.00
CA ASP A 60 -4.57 3.73 -2.77
C ASP A 60 -4.94 3.64 -1.27
N GLY A 61 -4.09 2.99 -0.46
CA GLY A 61 -4.30 2.90 0.97
C GLY A 61 -3.15 2.33 1.76
N VAL A 62 -3.32 2.37 3.08
CA VAL A 62 -2.47 1.73 4.07
C VAL A 62 -3.32 0.80 4.94
N HIS A 63 -2.75 -0.32 5.34
CA HIS A 63 -3.31 -1.19 6.37
C HIS A 63 -2.39 -1.18 7.58
N LEU A 64 -2.94 -0.86 8.75
CA LEU A 64 -2.21 -0.69 10.01
C LEU A 64 -2.73 -1.69 11.04
N GLY A 65 -1.82 -2.35 11.75
CA GLY A 65 -2.17 -3.24 12.86
C GLY A 65 -2.25 -2.50 14.20
N ARG A 66 -2.69 -3.22 15.23
CA ARG A 66 -2.78 -2.72 16.62
C ARG A 66 -1.44 -2.27 17.22
N GLU A 67 -0.32 -2.80 16.74
CA GLU A 67 0.99 -2.39 17.25
C GLU A 67 1.51 -1.11 16.56
N ASP A 68 0.86 -0.68 15.47
CA ASP A 68 1.17 0.56 14.75
C ASP A 68 0.44 1.79 15.37
N GLU A 69 -0.22 1.60 16.52
CA GLU A 69 -1.06 2.52 17.30
C GLU A 69 -0.35 3.79 17.84
N ALA A 70 0.88 4.08 17.41
CA ALA A 70 1.55 5.33 17.78
C ALA A 70 0.82 6.59 17.26
N PHE A 71 -0.04 6.45 16.25
CA PHE A 71 -0.87 7.55 15.72
C PHE A 71 -2.35 7.36 16.07
N ARG A 72 -2.98 8.42 16.57
CA ARG A 72 -4.45 8.49 16.56
C ARG A 72 -4.93 8.58 15.11
N LEU A 73 -5.96 7.84 14.73
CA LEU A 73 -6.46 7.81 13.35
C LEU A 73 -6.77 9.21 12.77
N GLY A 74 -7.23 10.14 13.61
CA GLY A 74 -7.46 11.53 13.21
C GLY A 74 -6.18 12.28 12.83
N GLU A 75 -5.08 12.05 13.55
CA GLU A 75 -3.77 12.65 13.23
C GLU A 75 -3.23 12.07 11.92
N LEU A 76 -3.33 10.75 11.73
CA LEU A 76 -2.92 10.11 10.49
C LEU A 76 -3.70 10.63 9.29
N ARG A 77 -5.03 10.82 9.42
CA ARG A 77 -5.86 11.35 8.34
C ARG A 77 -5.38 12.73 7.86
N SER A 78 -4.98 13.60 8.79
CA SER A 78 -4.42 14.92 8.45
C SER A 78 -3.13 14.83 7.64
N GLU A 79 -2.33 13.77 7.85
CA GLU A 79 -1.06 13.56 7.13
C GLU A 79 -1.24 12.94 5.74
N ILE A 80 -2.19 12.02 5.57
CA ILE A 80 -2.35 11.24 4.33
C ILE A 80 -3.48 11.73 3.40
N GLY A 81 -4.23 12.76 3.83
CA GLY A 81 -5.36 13.34 3.09
C GLY A 81 -6.61 12.47 3.11
N ASP A 82 -7.71 12.95 2.53
CA ASP A 82 -9.04 12.33 2.69
C ASP A 82 -9.29 11.10 1.81
N GLU A 83 -8.60 10.98 0.69
CA GLU A 83 -8.84 9.93 -0.31
C GLU A 83 -8.19 8.59 0.04
N MET A 84 -7.12 8.60 0.85
CA MET A 84 -6.37 7.37 1.14
C MET A 84 -7.19 6.40 2.00
N ILE A 85 -7.31 5.15 1.56
CA ILE A 85 -7.99 4.10 2.32
C ILE A 85 -7.13 3.75 3.55
N ILE A 86 -7.75 3.70 4.72
CA ILE A 86 -7.12 3.20 5.95
C ILE A 86 -7.83 1.89 6.33
N GLY A 87 -7.09 0.78 6.27
CA GLY A 87 -7.51 -0.50 6.85
C GLY A 87 -6.94 -0.67 8.26
N ILE A 88 -7.71 -1.31 9.14
CA ILE A 88 -7.37 -1.67 10.53
C ILE A 88 -7.43 -3.20 10.68
#